data_AF-A0A7W0A0J5-F1
#
_entry.id   AF-A0A7W0A0J5-F1
#
_cell.length_a   1.000
_cell.length_b   1.000
_cell.length_c   1.000
_cell.angle_alpha   90.00
_cell.angle_beta   90.00
_cell.angle_gamma   90.00
#
_symmetry.space_group_name_H-M   'P 1'
#
loop_
_entity.id
_entity.type
_entity.pdbx_description
1 polymer ?
#
loop_
_entity_poly.entity_id
_entity_poly.type
_entity_poly.pdbx_seq_one_letter_code
_entity_poly.pdbx_strand_id
1 'polypeptide(L)' 'MANEIELVLALLATMTALVGLAGRVGLPSPIVLAIAGLIIGVVPGLPRVALDPDLVLLVFIPPILFEAAY' A
#
# COMPACT_ATOMS: atom_id res chain seq x y z
N MET A 1 1.63 38.48 3.82
CA MET A 1 1.36 38.33 2.38
C MET A 1 2.40 37.44 1.70
N ALA A 2 3.70 37.82 1.64
CA ALA A 2 4.72 37.02 0.94
C ALA A 2 4.98 35.63 1.59
N ASN A 3 5.01 35.56 2.92
CA ASN A 3 5.29 34.33 3.65
C ASN A 3 4.18 33.27 3.54
N GLU A 4 2.92 33.69 3.38
CA GLU A 4 1.79 32.76 3.21
C GLU A 4 1.83 32.11 1.81
N ILE A 5 2.16 32.89 0.79
CA ILE A 5 2.32 32.40 -0.58
C ILE A 5 3.53 31.46 -0.66
N GLU A 6 4.64 31.82 -0.03
CA GLU A 6 5.85 30.99 0.04
C GLU A 6 5.58 29.65 0.76
N LEU A 7 4.83 29.67 1.87
CA LEU A 7 4.40 28.46 2.57
C LEU A 7 3.50 27.58 1.68
N VAL A 8 2.52 28.17 0.99
CA VAL A 8 1.63 27.44 0.08
C VAL A 8 2.43 26.81 -1.07
N LEU A 9 3.38 27.54 -1.67
CA LEU A 9 4.24 27.01 -2.73
C LEU A 9 5.14 25.88 -2.24
N ALA A 10 5.72 26.01 -1.05
CA ALA A 10 6.53 24.95 -0.44
C ALA A 10 5.71 23.69 -0.16
N LEU A 11 4.47 23.85 0.32
CA LEU A 11 3.54 22.73 0.54
C LEU A 11 3.16 22.03 -0.77
N LEU A 12 2.85 22.79 -1.83
CA LEU A 12 2.52 22.25 -3.15
C LEU A 12 3.71 21.50 -3.78
N ALA A 13 4.92 22.06 -3.68
CA ALA A 13 6.14 21.41 -4.14
C ALA A 13 6.38 20.08 -3.40
N THR A 14 6.18 20.09 -2.08
CA THR A 14 6.33 18.89 -1.22
C THR A 14 5.32 17.81 -1.60
N MET A 15 4.04 18.17 -1.76
CA MET A 15 3.00 17.24 -2.20
C MET A 15 3.32 16.64 -3.58
N THR A 16 3.74 17.46 -4.54
CA THR A 16 4.09 17.01 -5.89
C THR A 16 5.27 16.04 -5.88
N ALA A 17 6.30 16.33 -5.07
CA ALA A 17 7.44 15.45 -4.88
C ALA A 17 7.04 14.11 -4.25
N LEU A 18 6.19 14.13 -3.22
CA LEU A 18 5.68 12.92 -2.57
C LEU A 18 4.83 12.06 -3.52
N VAL A 19 3.95 12.67 -4.32
CA VAL A 19 3.14 11.96 -5.32
C VAL A 19 4.03 11.36 -6.42
N GLY A 20 5.02 12.11 -6.91
CA GLY A 20 6.00 11.60 -7.88
C GLY A 20 6.84 10.45 -7.32
N LEU A 21 7.17 10.49 -6.03
CA LEU A 21 7.90 9.42 -5.35
C LEU A 21 7.02 8.20 -5.09
N ALA A 22 5.74 8.41 -4.74
CA ALA A 22 4.75 7.34 -4.60
C ALA A 22 4.53 6.60 -5.92
N GLY A 23 4.46 7.35 -7.04
CA GLY A 23 4.40 6.77 -8.38
C GLY A 23 5.63 5.94 -8.76
N ARG A 24 6.81 6.24 -8.20
CA ARG A 24 8.03 5.45 -8.42
C ARG A 24 8.03 4.10 -7.73
N VAL A 25 7.21 3.90 -6.71
CA VAL A 25 7.10 2.59 -6.06
C VAL A 25 6.36 1.62 -6.98
N GLY A 26 5.47 2.09 -7.88
CA GLY A 26 4.98 1.39 -9.09
C GLY A 26 4.39 -0.02 -8.92
N LEU A 27 4.34 -0.51 -7.69
CA LEU A 27 3.94 -1.85 -7.32
C LEU A 27 2.51 -1.76 -6.81
N PRO A 28 1.58 -2.50 -7.43
CA PRO A 28 0.26 -2.70 -6.87
C PRO A 28 0.39 -3.04 -5.38
N SER A 29 -0.34 -2.32 -4.53
CA SER A 29 -0.37 -2.57 -3.08
C SER A 29 -0.55 -4.06 -2.73
N PRO A 30 -1.34 -4.87 -3.49
CA PRO A 30 -1.41 -6.32 -3.29
C PRO A 30 -0.06 -7.05 -3.37
N ILE A 31 0.84 -6.65 -4.29
CA ILE A 31 2.16 -7.29 -4.45
C ILE A 31 3.06 -6.98 -3.25
N VAL A 32 3.04 -5.73 -2.78
CA VAL A 32 3.81 -5.31 -1.59
C VAL A 32 3.33 -6.07 -0.36
N LEU A 33 2.02 -6.20 -0.18
CA LEU A 33 1.41 -6.97 0.91
C LEU A 33 1.74 -8.47 0.83
N ALA A 34 1.74 -9.05 -0.37
CA ALA A 34 2.10 -10.46 -0.57
C ALA A 34 3.57 -10.74 -0.22
N ILE A 35 4.49 -9.86 -0.62
CA ILE A 35 5.92 -9.97 -0.28
C ILE A 35 6.12 -9.85 1.23
N ALA A 36 5.47 -8.88 1.88
CA ALA A 36 5.53 -8.72 3.33
C ALA A 36 4.99 -9.98 4.05
N GLY A 37 3.86 -10.53 3.61
CA GLY A 37 3.30 -11.77 4.14
C GLY A 37 4.24 -12.97 3.97
N LEU A 38 4.94 -13.06 2.84
CA LEU A 38 5.94 -14.11 2.58
C LEU A 38 7.14 -14.00 3.53
N ILE A 39 7.68 -12.78 3.73
CA ILE A 39 8.79 -12.52 4.65
C ILE A 39 8.40 -12.85 6.08
N ILE A 40 7.19 -12.49 6.50
CA ILE A 40 6.67 -12.83 7.83
C ILE A 40 6.49 -14.35 7.95
N GLY A 41 5.94 -15.01 6.93
CA GLY A 41 5.66 -16.46 6.95
C GLY A 41 6.89 -17.36 7.08
N VAL A 42 8.08 -16.88 6.72
CA VAL A 42 9.34 -17.64 6.88
C VAL A 42 9.99 -17.49 8.25
N VAL A 43 9.48 -16.61 9.12
CA VAL A 43 10.05 -16.40 10.46
C VAL A 43 9.73 -17.60 11.37
N PRO A 44 10.74 -18.35 11.84
CA PRO A 44 10.52 -19.48 12.74
C PRO A 44 10.08 -18.99 14.12
N GLY A 45 9.04 -19.59 14.68
CA GLY A 45 8.49 -19.24 16.00
C GLY A 45 7.18 -18.44 15.97
N LEU A 46 6.68 -18.07 14.79
CA LEU A 46 5.33 -17.53 14.66
C LEU A 46 4.26 -18.60 14.86
N PRO A 47 3.15 -18.28 15.54
CA PRO A 47 2.02 -19.19 15.69
C PRO A 47 1.43 -19.50 14.31
N ARG A 48 1.16 -20.78 14.05
CA ARG A 48 0.48 -21.22 12.82
C ARG A 48 -0.98 -20.80 12.91
N VAL A 49 -1.29 -19.64 12.33
CA VAL A 49 -2.67 -19.20 12.14
C VAL A 49 -3.25 -19.96 10.95
N ALA A 50 -4.15 -20.90 11.22
CA ALA A 50 -4.95 -21.53 10.17
C ALA A 50 -6.09 -20.57 9.82
N LEU A 51 -5.97 -19.90 8.67
CA LEU A 51 -7.05 -19.07 8.14
C LEU A 51 -8.04 -19.96 7.38
N ASP A 52 -9.33 -19.72 7.60
CA ASP A 52 -10.38 -20.36 6.83
C ASP A 52 -10.32 -19.87 5.37
N PRO A 53 -10.16 -20.76 4.38
CA PRO A 53 -10.08 -20.38 2.97
C PRO A 53 -11.29 -19.57 2.50
N ASP A 54 -12.49 -19.86 3.01
CA ASP A 54 -13.72 -19.17 2.60
C ASP A 54 -13.72 -17.71 3.08
N LEU A 55 -13.20 -17.46 4.28
CA LEU A 55 -13.05 -16.09 4.83
C LEU A 55 -11.98 -15.30 4.08
N VAL A 56 -10.87 -15.95 3.72
CA VAL A 56 -9.80 -15.29 2.94
C VAL A 56 -10.33 -14.90 1.56
N LEU A 57 -11.03 -15.80 0.88
CA LEU A 57 -11.63 -15.48 -0.42
C LEU A 57 -12.63 -14.33 -0.29
N LEU A 58 -13.55 -14.39 0.67
CA LEU A 58 -14.58 -13.35 0.84
C LEU A 58 -13.99 -11.96 1.16
N VAL A 59 -12.92 -11.89 1.95
CA VAL A 59 -12.35 -10.60 2.38
C VAL A 59 -11.36 -10.04 1.36
N PHE A 60 -10.54 -10.89 0.74
CA PHE A 60 -9.47 -10.44 -0.16
C PHE A 60 -9.86 -10.41 -1.64
N ILE A 61 -10.74 -11.30 -2.12
CA ILE A 61 -11.13 -11.32 -3.54
C ILE A 61 -11.83 -10.02 -3.97
N PRO A 62 -12.83 -9.47 -3.24
CA PRO A 62 -13.50 -8.25 -3.67
C PRO A 62 -12.56 -7.05 -3.87
N PRO A 63 -11.66 -6.69 -2.93
CA PRO A 63 -10.72 -5.59 -3.14
C PRO A 63 -9.69 -5.89 -4.23
N ILE A 64 -9.19 -7.13 -4.35
CA ILE A 64 -8.26 -7.50 -5.43
C ILE A 64 -8.92 -7.38 -6.82
N LEU A 65 -10.17 -7.81 -6.95
CA LEU A 65 -10.94 -7.68 -8.20
C LEU A 65 -11.25 -6.22 -8.53
N PHE A 66 -11.56 -5.39 -7.52
CA PHE A 66 -11.83 -3.97 -7.73
C PHE A 66 -10.59 -3.23 -8.23
N GLU A 67 -9.42 -3.48 -7.63
CA GLU A 67 -8.12 -2.94 -8.08
C GLU A 67 -7.67 -3.50 -9.44
N ALA A 68 -8.05 -4.74 -9.80
CA ALA A 68 -7.72 -5.30 -11.11
C ALA A 68 -8.66 -4.80 -12.23
N ALA A 69 -9.86 -4.36 -11.88
CA ALA A 69 -10.87 -3.91 -12.82
C ALA A 69 -10.85 -2.40 -13.09
N TYR A 70 -10.26 -1.60 -12.20
CA TYR A 70 -10.30 -0.13 -12.21
C TYR A 70 -8.94 0.48 -11.89
#